data_AF-A0A376FKY3-F1
#
_entry.id   AF-A0A376FKY3-F1
#
_cell.length_a   1.000
_cell.length_b   1.000
_cell.length_c   1.000
_cell.angle_alpha   90.00
_cell.angle_beta   90.00
_cell.angle_gamma   90.00
#
_symmetry.space_group_name_H-M   'P 1'
#
loop_
_entity.id
_entity.type
_entity.pdbx_description
1 polymer ?
#
loop_
_entity_poly.entity_id
_entity_poly.type
_entity_poly.pdbx_seq_one_letter_code
_entity_poly.pdbx_strand_id
1 'polypeptide(L)'
;MPVGAVLVHNNQVIGEGWNRPIGRHDPTAHAEIMALRQGGLVLQNYRLLDTTLYVTLEPCVMCSGAMVHSRIGTLVFGARDEKTGAAGSLMDVLGHPGMNHQVKTIGGVLAPECSGLLSDFFRMRRQQKKQQKAELKLSDD
;
A
#
# COMPACT_ATOMS: atom_id res chain seq x y z
N MET A 1 -3.46 9.03 -3.08
CA MET A 1 -4.21 7.76 -3.06
C MET A 1 -4.54 7.45 -1.61
N PRO A 2 -5.80 7.10 -1.27
CA PRO A 2 -6.21 6.75 0.09
C PRO A 2 -5.80 5.30 0.40
N VAL A 3 -4.48 5.09 0.60
CA VAL A 3 -3.94 3.78 0.98
C VAL A 3 -3.25 3.94 2.33
N GLY A 4 -3.60 3.06 3.26
CA GLY A 4 -3.02 2.97 4.60
C GLY A 4 -2.45 1.59 4.85
N ALA A 5 -1.44 1.52 5.73
CA ALA A 5 -0.81 0.27 6.15
C ALA A 5 -0.44 0.33 7.63
N VAL A 6 -0.52 -0.83 8.31
CA VAL A 6 -0.13 -1.02 9.71
C VAL A 6 0.66 -2.31 9.83
N LEU A 7 1.84 -2.24 10.44
CA LEU A 7 2.68 -3.40 10.76
C LEU A 7 2.50 -3.77 12.22
N VAL A 8 2.18 -5.04 12.46
CA VAL A 8 1.87 -5.60 13.79
C VAL A 8 2.88 -6.70 14.14
N HIS A 9 3.35 -6.69 15.39
CA HIS A 9 4.19 -7.73 15.99
C HIS A 9 3.65 -8.04 17.39
N ASN A 10 3.41 -9.31 17.72
CA ASN A 10 2.85 -9.73 19.02
C ASN A 10 1.61 -8.93 19.45
N ASN A 11 0.65 -8.76 18.52
CA ASN A 11 -0.57 -7.98 18.69
C ASN A 11 -0.36 -6.49 19.02
N GLN A 12 0.85 -5.96 18.82
CA GLN A 12 1.16 -4.55 18.99
C GLN A 12 1.50 -3.90 17.66
N VAL A 13 0.98 -2.69 17.44
CA VAL A 13 1.36 -1.88 16.28
C VAL A 13 2.80 -1.38 16.49
N ILE A 14 3.67 -1.70 15.53
CA ILE A 14 5.07 -1.28 15.52
C ILE A 14 5.41 -0.37 14.33
N GLY A 15 4.48 -0.19 13.39
CA GLY A 15 4.66 0.71 12.26
C GLY A 15 3.33 1.08 11.61
N GLU A 16 3.23 2.31 11.15
CA GLU A 16 2.07 2.87 10.48
C GLU A 16 2.51 3.64 9.24
N GLY A 17 1.69 3.63 8.21
CA GLY A 17 2.01 4.28 6.96
C GLY A 17 0.78 4.67 6.17
N TRP A 18 0.91 5.71 5.36
CA TRP A 18 -0.10 6.10 4.38
C TRP A 18 0.58 6.71 3.17
N ASN A 19 -0.03 6.56 1.99
CA ASN A 19 0.52 6.99 0.72
C ASN A 19 0.67 8.52 0.64
N ARG A 20 1.90 9.04 0.46
CA ARG A 20 2.19 10.49 0.36
C ARG A 20 3.27 10.90 -0.67
N PRO A 21 3.42 10.21 -1.82
CA PRO A 21 4.52 10.46 -2.75
C PRO A 21 4.56 11.89 -3.29
N ILE A 22 3.40 12.49 -3.59
CA ILE A 22 3.30 13.85 -4.13
C ILE A 22 3.82 14.87 -3.10
N GLY A 23 3.28 14.86 -1.88
CA GLY A 23 3.63 15.85 -0.85
C GLY A 23 5.02 15.65 -0.24
N ARG A 24 5.60 14.44 -0.36
CA ARG A 24 6.97 14.15 0.07
C ARG A 24 7.99 14.27 -1.05
N HIS A 25 7.56 14.48 -2.29
CA HIS A 25 8.42 14.39 -3.48
C HIS A 25 9.25 13.11 -3.51
N ASP A 26 8.67 12.00 -3.04
CA ASP A 26 9.35 10.72 -2.85
C ASP A 26 8.53 9.64 -3.56
N PRO A 27 9.03 9.08 -4.68
CA PRO A 27 8.31 8.06 -5.43
C PRO A 27 8.14 6.76 -4.63
N THR A 28 8.89 6.56 -3.54
CA THR A 28 8.83 5.38 -2.69
C THR A 28 7.92 5.53 -1.48
N ALA A 29 7.33 6.72 -1.24
CA ALA A 29 6.50 7.02 -0.07
C ALA A 29 5.08 6.42 -0.13
N HIS A 30 5.02 5.11 -0.42
CA HIS A 30 3.85 4.26 -0.29
C HIS A 30 3.62 3.87 1.17
N ALA A 31 2.38 3.48 1.50
CA ALA A 31 1.98 3.20 2.88
C ALA A 31 2.83 2.07 3.49
N GLU A 32 3.03 1.01 2.72
CA GLU A 32 3.77 -0.20 3.09
C GLU A 32 5.24 0.13 3.40
N ILE A 33 5.89 0.92 2.53
CA ILE A 33 7.28 1.34 2.73
C ILE A 33 7.43 2.14 4.03
N MET A 34 6.50 3.04 4.31
CA MET A 34 6.54 3.84 5.54
C MET A 34 6.35 2.96 6.79
N ALA A 35 5.37 2.05 6.78
CA ALA A 35 5.11 1.15 7.90
C ALA A 35 6.30 0.20 8.16
N LEU A 36 6.90 -0.37 7.12
CA LEU A 36 8.09 -1.22 7.23
C LEU A 36 9.30 -0.46 7.78
N ARG A 37 9.54 0.76 7.30
CA ARG A 37 10.63 1.61 7.81
C ARG A 37 10.44 1.93 9.29
N GLN A 38 9.23 2.27 9.72
CA GLN A 38 8.94 2.52 11.12
C GLN A 38 9.13 1.26 11.97
N GLY A 39 8.63 0.10 11.51
CA GLY A 39 8.84 -1.18 12.17
C GLY A 39 10.31 -1.54 12.37
N GLY A 40 11.13 -1.30 11.34
CA GLY A 40 12.57 -1.55 11.44
C GLY A 40 13.30 -0.63 12.43
N LEU A 41 12.85 0.62 12.57
CA LEU A 41 13.33 1.52 13.61
C LEU A 41 12.88 1.07 15.00
N VAL A 42 11.64 0.64 15.17
CA VAL A 42 11.11 0.16 16.47
C VAL A 42 11.84 -1.10 16.93
N LEU A 43 12.07 -2.06 16.03
CA LEU A 43 12.75 -3.32 16.34
C LEU A 43 14.29 -3.20 16.28
N GLN A 44 14.83 -2.06 15.85
CA GLN A 44 16.26 -1.87 15.56
C GLN A 44 16.83 -3.00 14.68
N ASN A 45 16.03 -3.46 13.72
CA ASN A 45 16.37 -4.58 12.86
C ASN A 45 15.65 -4.44 11.51
N TYR A 46 16.36 -4.72 10.42
CA TYR A 46 15.75 -4.73 9.08
C TYR A 46 14.90 -5.99 8.84
N ARG A 47 15.14 -7.07 9.61
CA ARG A 47 14.33 -8.29 9.57
C ARG A 47 13.17 -8.16 10.54
N LEU A 48 11.97 -8.10 9.99
CA LEU A 48 10.70 -7.97 10.67
C LEU A 48 10.02 -9.36 10.75
N LEU A 49 10.74 -10.33 11.31
CA LEU A 49 10.23 -11.70 11.46
C LEU A 49 8.98 -11.72 12.34
N ASP A 50 8.11 -12.71 12.11
CA ASP A 50 6.88 -12.92 12.90
C ASP A 50 5.92 -11.71 12.94
N THR A 51 6.06 -10.80 11.97
CA THR A 51 5.17 -9.65 11.81
C THR A 51 4.08 -9.88 10.76
N THR A 52 2.97 -9.17 10.92
CA THR A 52 1.89 -9.10 9.94
C THR A 52 1.73 -7.66 9.47
N LEU A 53 1.80 -7.46 8.16
CA LEU A 53 1.50 -6.18 7.52
C LEU A 53 0.07 -6.19 7.00
N TYR A 54 -0.75 -5.25 7.47
CA TYR A 54 -2.08 -4.98 6.96
C TYR A 54 -2.02 -3.79 6.01
N VAL A 55 -2.64 -3.87 4.84
CA VAL A 55 -2.72 -2.77 3.85
C VAL A 55 -4.08 -2.72 3.18
N THR A 56 -4.63 -1.53 2.92
CA THR A 56 -5.99 -1.41 2.38
C THR A 56 -6.10 -1.79 0.89
N LEU A 57 -4.99 -1.79 0.15
CA LEU A 57 -4.93 -2.12 -1.28
C LEU A 57 -3.80 -3.12 -1.51
N GLU A 58 -4.00 -4.05 -2.43
CA GLU A 58 -2.96 -4.98 -2.87
C GLU A 58 -1.66 -4.23 -3.24
N PRO A 59 -0.51 -4.68 -2.73
CA PRO A 59 0.75 -3.96 -2.91
C PRO A 59 1.24 -4.03 -4.35
N CYS A 60 1.90 -2.98 -4.80
CA CYS A 60 2.60 -2.97 -6.08
C CYS A 60 3.94 -3.74 -6.00
N VAL A 61 4.59 -3.95 -7.15
CA VAL A 61 5.87 -4.67 -7.28
C VAL A 61 6.94 -4.15 -6.31
N MET A 62 7.07 -2.83 -6.16
CA MET A 62 8.02 -2.21 -5.24
C MET A 62 7.75 -2.62 -3.78
N CYS A 63 6.49 -2.48 -3.35
CA CYS A 63 6.11 -2.79 -1.97
C CYS A 63 6.24 -4.29 -1.69
N SER A 64 5.83 -5.16 -2.63
CA SER A 64 6.02 -6.61 -2.50
C SER A 64 7.50 -7.00 -2.38
N GLY A 65 8.39 -6.40 -3.18
CA GLY A 65 9.83 -6.60 -3.05
C GLY A 65 10.36 -6.15 -1.68
N ALA A 66 9.91 -5.00 -1.18
CA ALA A 66 10.28 -4.52 0.15
C ALA A 66 9.81 -5.47 1.28
N MET A 67 8.62 -6.05 1.16
CA MET A 67 8.13 -7.07 2.09
C MET A 67 9.03 -8.31 2.12
N VAL A 68 9.43 -8.83 0.95
CA VAL A 68 10.39 -9.95 0.84
C VAL A 68 11.72 -9.60 1.51
N HIS A 69 12.28 -8.42 1.23
CA HIS A 69 13.55 -7.99 1.82
C HIS A 69 13.48 -7.80 3.35
N SER A 70 12.34 -7.31 3.85
CA SER A 70 12.10 -7.11 5.28
C SER A 70 11.70 -8.38 6.03
N ARG A 71 11.43 -9.49 5.32
CA ARG A 71 11.13 -10.80 5.92
C ARG A 71 9.85 -10.84 6.78
N ILE A 72 8.84 -10.02 6.46
CA ILE A 72 7.56 -10.12 7.17
C ILE A 72 6.97 -11.54 7.05
N GLY A 73 6.22 -11.98 8.06
CA GLY A 73 5.59 -13.30 8.03
C GLY A 73 4.36 -13.34 7.13
N THR A 74 3.46 -12.37 7.32
CA THR A 74 2.16 -12.34 6.64
C THR A 74 1.84 -10.96 6.07
N LEU A 75 1.33 -10.94 4.85
CA LEU A 75 0.62 -9.81 4.25
C LEU A 75 -0.89 -10.07 4.34
N VAL A 76 -1.63 -9.10 4.86
CA VAL A 76 -3.09 -9.03 4.80
C VAL A 76 -3.47 -7.80 3.99
N PHE A 77 -4.28 -7.96 2.94
CA PHE A 77 -4.74 -6.84 2.15
C PHE A 77 -6.26 -6.82 1.92
N GLY A 78 -6.80 -5.62 1.75
CA GLY A 78 -8.22 -5.39 1.49
C GLY A 78 -8.60 -5.57 0.03
N ALA A 79 -8.65 -4.46 -0.71
CA ALA A 79 -9.02 -4.47 -2.12
C ALA A 79 -7.88 -5.02 -3.01
N ARG A 80 -8.23 -5.71 -4.10
CA ARG A 80 -7.29 -6.07 -5.17
C ARG A 80 -6.92 -4.86 -6.03
N ASP A 81 -5.71 -4.88 -6.58
CA ASP A 81 -5.28 -3.95 -7.63
C ASP A 81 -5.15 -4.71 -8.95
N GLU A 82 -6.26 -4.81 -9.68
CA GLU A 82 -6.33 -5.56 -10.94
C GLU A 82 -5.40 -5.03 -12.04
N LYS A 83 -4.85 -3.82 -11.89
CA LYS A 83 -3.96 -3.23 -12.90
C LYS A 83 -2.50 -3.48 -12.59
N THR A 84 -2.11 -3.32 -11.34
CA THR A 84 -0.68 -3.26 -10.95
C THR A 84 -0.33 -4.05 -9.69
N GLY A 85 -1.29 -4.79 -9.12
CA GLY A 85 -1.10 -5.61 -7.92
C GLY A 85 -0.09 -6.73 -8.13
N ALA A 86 0.82 -6.88 -7.18
CA ALA A 86 1.94 -7.83 -7.24
C ALA A 86 1.83 -8.94 -6.18
N ALA A 87 0.63 -9.20 -5.68
CA ALA A 87 0.30 -10.33 -4.80
C ALA A 87 -0.78 -11.24 -5.44
N GLY A 88 -0.77 -11.32 -6.77
CA GLY A 88 -1.60 -12.24 -7.56
C GLY A 88 -2.44 -11.60 -8.67
N SER A 89 -2.60 -10.26 -8.74
CA SER A 89 -3.37 -9.64 -9.83
C SER A 89 -2.58 -9.51 -11.14
N LEU A 90 -1.54 -8.67 -11.21
CA LEU A 90 -0.65 -8.58 -12.39
C LEU A 90 0.38 -9.72 -12.39
N MET A 91 0.95 -9.98 -11.21
CA MET A 91 1.94 -11.02 -10.97
C MET A 91 1.94 -11.38 -9.48
N ASP A 92 2.59 -12.49 -9.13
CA ASP A 92 2.83 -12.85 -7.74
C ASP A 92 4.32 -12.80 -7.42
N VAL A 93 4.76 -11.68 -6.84
CA VAL A 93 6.15 -11.50 -6.37
C VAL A 93 6.37 -12.23 -5.06
N LEU A 94 5.35 -12.26 -4.19
CA LEU A 94 5.45 -12.76 -2.81
C LEU A 94 5.49 -14.29 -2.74
N GLY A 95 4.81 -14.96 -3.67
CA GLY A 95 4.79 -16.41 -3.84
C GLY A 95 5.77 -16.94 -4.91
N HIS A 96 6.60 -16.08 -5.51
CA HIS A 96 7.50 -16.51 -6.59
C HIS A 96 8.54 -17.53 -6.06
N PRO A 97 8.72 -18.71 -6.70
CA PRO A 97 9.54 -19.80 -6.17
C PRO A 97 11.04 -19.46 -6.07
N GLY A 98 11.52 -18.49 -6.85
CA GLY A 98 12.89 -17.99 -6.78
C GLY A 98 13.16 -17.02 -5.61
N MET A 99 12.14 -16.60 -4.86
CA MET A 99 12.34 -15.71 -3.71
C MET A 99 12.89 -16.49 -2.52
N ASN A 100 13.89 -15.90 -1.85
CA ASN A 100 14.53 -16.48 -0.67
C ASN A 100 13.74 -16.27 0.63
N HIS A 101 12.55 -15.67 0.55
CA HIS A 101 11.58 -15.52 1.63
C HIS A 101 10.19 -15.66 1.03
N GLN A 102 9.33 -16.47 1.63
CA GLN A 102 7.94 -16.64 1.20
C GLN A 102 7.05 -15.91 2.21
N VAL A 103 6.25 -14.96 1.73
CA VAL A 103 5.31 -14.21 2.57
C VAL A 103 3.95 -14.85 2.43
N LYS A 104 3.31 -15.22 3.55
CA LYS A 104 1.92 -15.69 3.53
C LYS A 104 1.01 -14.55 3.14
N THR A 105 0.10 -14.76 2.18
CA THR A 105 -0.81 -13.72 1.71
C THR A 105 -2.27 -14.04 2.09
N ILE A 106 -3.00 -13.02 2.55
CA ILE A 106 -4.43 -13.10 2.84
C ILE A 106 -5.09 -11.87 2.21
N GLY A 107 -5.84 -12.07 1.13
CA GLY A 107 -6.56 -11.00 0.45
C GLY A 107 -8.04 -10.93 0.81
N GLY A 108 -8.66 -9.78 0.60
CA GLY A 108 -10.11 -9.61 0.67
C GLY A 108 -10.65 -9.08 1.99
N VAL A 109 -9.81 -8.74 2.97
CA VAL A 109 -10.25 -8.28 4.30
C VAL A 109 -10.81 -6.87 4.21
N LEU A 110 -12.11 -6.70 4.44
CA LEU A 110 -12.82 -5.43 4.24
C LEU A 110 -12.66 -4.88 2.81
N ALA A 111 -12.65 -5.76 1.80
CA ALA A 111 -12.50 -5.37 0.41
C ALA A 111 -13.56 -4.37 -0.09
N PRO A 112 -14.86 -4.52 0.24
CA PRO A 112 -15.88 -3.53 -0.15
C PRO A 112 -15.58 -2.12 0.37
N GLU A 113 -15.17 -2.01 1.63
CA GLU A 113 -14.84 -0.73 2.28
C GLU A 113 -13.58 -0.12 1.68
N CYS A 114 -12.52 -0.93 1.51
CA CYS A 114 -11.26 -0.47 0.94
C CYS A 114 -11.41 -0.01 -0.52
N SER A 115 -12.15 -0.76 -1.33
CA SER A 115 -12.42 -0.40 -2.73
C SER A 115 -13.39 0.79 -2.86
N GLY A 116 -14.34 0.93 -1.92
CA GLY A 116 -15.22 2.08 -1.81
C GLY A 116 -14.44 3.38 -1.60
N LEU A 117 -13.51 3.40 -0.64
CA LEU A 117 -12.65 4.56 -0.37
C LEU A 117 -11.86 5.02 -1.61
N LEU A 118 -11.30 4.07 -2.38
CA LEU A 118 -10.59 4.37 -3.63
C LEU A 118 -11.53 4.95 -4.70
N SER A 119 -12.70 4.34 -4.86
CA SER A 119 -13.70 4.77 -5.84
C SER A 119 -14.19 6.18 -5.56
N ASP A 120 -14.48 6.50 -4.30
CA ASP A 120 -14.89 7.82 -3.85
C ASP A 120 -13.81 8.87 -4.06
N PHE A 121 -12.57 8.55 -3.72
CA PHE A 121 -11.44 9.45 -3.95
C PHE A 121 -11.27 9.80 -5.44
N PHE A 122 -11.34 8.82 -6.34
CA PHE A 122 -11.20 9.10 -7.78
C PHE A 122 -12.40 9.85 -8.36
N ARG A 123 -13.62 9.56 -7.87
CA ARG A 123 -14.83 10.31 -8.24
C ARG A 123 -14.69 11.78 -7.84
N MET A 124 -14.30 12.06 -6.60
CA MET A 124 -14.02 13.42 -6.12
C MET A 124 -12.93 14.10 -6.99
N ARG A 125 -11.81 13.42 -7.27
CA ARG A 125 -10.72 13.99 -8.08
C ARG A 125 -11.15 14.34 -9.52
N ARG A 126 -12.00 13.51 -10.14
CA ARG A 126 -12.55 13.81 -11.48
C ARG A 126 -13.45 15.05 -11.46
N GLN A 127 -14.27 15.20 -10.42
CA GLN A 127 -15.13 16.38 -10.25
C GLN A 127 -14.31 17.66 -10.06
N GLN A 128 -13.29 17.64 -9.19
CA GLN A 128 -12.37 18.78 -8.98
C GLN A 128 -11.69 19.22 -10.28
N LYS A 129 -11.16 18.27 -11.06
CA LYS A 129 -10.56 18.58 -12.37
C LYS A 129 -11.55 19.20 -13.36
N LYS A 130 -12.82 18.78 -13.32
CA LYS A 130 -13.86 19.35 -14.17
C LYS A 130 -14.16 20.80 -13.79
N GLN A 131 -14.24 21.10 -12.49
CA GLN A 131 -14.45 22.46 -11.96
C GLN A 131 -13.28 23.39 -12.32
N GLN A 132 -12.04 22.97 -12.05
CA GLN A 132 -10.84 23.75 -12.39
C GLN A 132 -10.77 24.09 -13.88
N LYS A 133 -11.13 23.15 -14.76
CA LYS A 133 -11.19 23.40 -16.21
C LYS A 133 -12.28 24.39 -16.60
N ALA A 134 -13.40 24.43 -15.87
CA ALA A 134 -14.47 25.39 -16.13
C ALA A 134 -14.07 26.79 -15.67
N GLU A 135 -13.43 26.89 -14.49
CA GLU A 135 -12.91 28.15 -13.94
C GLU A 135 -11.85 28.78 -14.85
N LEU A 136 -10.90 27.98 -15.35
CA LEU A 136 -9.86 28.46 -16.28
C LEU A 136 -10.46 29.01 -17.59
N LYS A 137 -11.53 28.38 -18.11
CA LYS A 137 -12.20 28.88 -19.32
C LYS A 137 -12.91 30.21 -19.09
N LEU A 138 -13.45 30.42 -17.89
CA LEU A 138 -14.12 31.66 -17.51
C LEU A 138 -13.14 32.80 -17.20
N SER A 139 -11.87 32.50 -16.91
CA SER A 139 -10.83 33.51 -16.71
C SER A 139 -10.10 33.93 -17.98
N ASP A 140 -10.24 33.16 -19.05
CA ASP A 140 -9.64 33.41 -20.37
C ASP A 140 -10.59 34.19 -21.32
N ASP A 141 -11.86 34.38 -20.92
CA ASP A 141 -12.90 35.20 -21.58
C ASP A 141 -13.06 36.56 -20.88
#